data_AF-A0A955WJT4-F1
#
_entry.id   AF-A0A955WJT4-F1
#
_cell.length_a   1.000
_cell.length_b   1.000
_cell.length_c   1.000
_cell.angle_alpha   90.00
_cell.angle_beta   90.00
_cell.angle_gamma   90.00
#
_symmetry.space_group_name_H-M   'P 1'
#
loop_
_entity.id
_entity.type
_entity.pdbx_description
1 polymer ?
#
loop_
_entity_poly.entity_id
_entity_poly.type
_entity_poly.pdbx_seq_one_letter_code
_entity_poly.pdbx_strand_id
1 'polypeptide(L)'
;MQKRYHLYLRQHPNDWYTVSVLTHPAYAAFGPALPALREEIAAVLADELASGALDPDEDTWFEDLTRMALELELKAVQHDRLIRVPLRVSLVVRPLPELGTDHFEVRAPRLGQVFRIVGREDILPWAEELVRGEFHLEPVEALLPYQYARGERIETLEVTWHGGKAKRAKAKARREREDDDDLPRRGTPL
;
A
#
# COMPACT_ATOMS: atom_id res chain seq x y z
N MET A 1 2.58 -22.29 1.71
CA MET A 1 1.57 -21.45 2.39
C MET A 1 1.11 -20.40 1.40
N GLN A 2 -0.10 -19.87 1.56
CA GLN A 2 -0.70 -18.96 0.59
C GLN A 2 -1.43 -17.83 1.30
N LYS A 3 -1.34 -16.61 0.75
CA LYS A 3 -1.94 -15.39 1.31
C LYS A 3 -2.40 -14.49 0.18
N ARG A 4 -3.55 -13.85 0.38
CA ARG A 4 -4.18 -12.94 -0.59
C ARG A 4 -3.94 -11.50 -0.19
N TYR A 5 -3.74 -10.65 -1.20
CA TYR A 5 -3.56 -9.20 -1.04
C TYR A 5 -4.49 -8.47 -2.00
N HIS A 6 -4.97 -7.31 -1.58
CA HIS A 6 -5.56 -6.34 -2.51
C HIS A 6 -4.47 -5.49 -3.14
N LEU A 7 -4.42 -5.47 -4.47
CA LEU A 7 -3.59 -4.57 -5.25
C LEU A 7 -4.41 -3.36 -5.68
N TYR A 8 -3.84 -2.18 -5.51
CA TYR A 8 -4.32 -0.94 -6.12
C TYR A 8 -3.49 -0.62 -7.36
N LEU A 9 -4.17 -0.58 -8.50
CA LEU A 9 -3.58 -0.35 -9.81
C LEU A 9 -3.99 1.02 -10.34
N ARG A 10 -3.01 1.77 -10.84
CA ARG A 10 -3.19 3.05 -11.53
C ARG A 10 -2.61 2.94 -12.94
N GLN A 11 -3.41 3.20 -13.97
CA GLN A 11 -2.95 3.31 -15.35
C GLN A 11 -2.70 4.77 -15.71
N HIS A 12 -1.45 5.08 -16.08
CA HIS A 12 -0.99 6.43 -16.37
C HIS A 12 -1.23 6.82 -17.83
N PRO A 13 -1.14 8.11 -18.18
CA PRO A 13 -1.35 8.59 -19.55
C PRO A 13 -0.39 7.99 -20.59
N ASN A 14 0.80 7.56 -20.18
CA ASN A 14 1.80 6.88 -21.01
C ASN A 14 1.55 5.36 -21.15
N ASP A 15 0.40 4.87 -20.71
CA ASP A 15 0.01 3.45 -20.66
C ASP A 15 0.89 2.57 -19.76
N TRP A 16 1.67 3.17 -18.86
CA TRP A 16 2.34 2.44 -17.79
C TRP A 16 1.42 2.28 -16.59
N TYR A 17 1.79 1.37 -15.70
CA TYR A 17 1.04 1.04 -14.50
C TYR A 17 1.87 1.33 -13.26
N THR A 18 1.24 1.89 -12.23
CA THR A 18 1.69 1.74 -10.85
C THR A 18 0.81 0.67 -10.19
N VAL A 19 1.44 -0.30 -9.56
CA VAL A 19 0.78 -1.32 -8.74
C VAL A 19 1.28 -1.15 -7.32
N SER A 20 0.40 -1.18 -6.34
CA SER A 20 0.75 -1.08 -4.92
C SER A 20 -0.13 -2.00 -4.09
N VAL A 21 0.39 -2.50 -2.97
CA VAL A 21 -0.41 -3.28 -2.02
C VAL A 21 -1.27 -2.33 -1.19
N LEU A 22 -2.59 -2.55 -1.17
CA LEU A 22 -3.55 -1.64 -0.54
C LEU A 22 -3.33 -1.45 0.96
N THR A 23 -2.99 -2.53 1.67
CA THR A 23 -2.70 -2.52 3.12
C THR A 23 -1.28 -2.06 3.44
N HIS A 24 -0.36 -2.23 2.50
CA HIS A 24 1.06 -1.93 2.67
C HIS A 24 1.59 -1.14 1.46
N PRO A 25 1.23 0.16 1.32
CA PRO A 25 1.51 0.94 0.11
C PRO A 25 3.00 1.08 -0.23
N ALA A 26 3.90 0.81 0.74
CA ALA A 26 5.34 0.77 0.53
C ALA A 26 5.77 -0.33 -0.46
N TYR A 27 5.00 -1.41 -0.59
CA TYR A 27 5.23 -2.41 -1.63
C TYR A 27 4.53 -1.95 -2.91
N ALA A 28 5.28 -1.27 -3.75
CA ALA A 28 4.80 -0.75 -5.02
C ALA A 28 5.82 -0.95 -6.13
N ALA A 29 5.32 -1.10 -7.36
CA ALA A 29 6.12 -1.24 -8.57
C ALA A 29 5.53 -0.36 -9.68
N PHE A 30 6.37 0.10 -10.60
CA PHE A 30 5.98 0.94 -11.73
C PHE A 30 6.62 0.43 -13.02
N GLY A 31 5.82 0.31 -14.09
CA GLY A 31 6.34 -0.14 -15.36
C GLY A 31 5.27 -0.36 -16.43
N PRO A 32 5.68 -0.73 -17.66
CA PRO A 32 4.78 -0.85 -18.80
C PRO A 32 3.94 -2.14 -18.82
N ALA A 33 4.41 -3.20 -18.15
CA ALA A 33 3.80 -4.53 -18.25
C ALA A 33 3.22 -5.00 -16.91
N LEU A 34 1.90 -4.95 -16.79
CA LEU A 34 1.21 -5.34 -15.56
C LEU A 34 1.54 -6.76 -15.06
N PRO A 35 1.62 -7.82 -15.91
CA PRO A 35 1.98 -9.15 -15.43
C PRO A 35 3.35 -9.18 -14.74
N ALA A 36 4.34 -8.50 -15.31
CA ALA A 36 5.69 -8.42 -14.73
C ALA A 36 5.68 -7.71 -13.37
N LEU A 37 4.94 -6.61 -13.24
CA LEU A 37 4.79 -5.89 -11.96
C LEU A 37 4.12 -6.75 -10.89
N ARG A 38 3.15 -7.59 -11.28
CA ARG A 38 2.48 -8.52 -10.36
C ARG A 38 3.43 -9.61 -9.88
N GLU A 39 4.23 -10.16 -10.77
CA GLU A 39 5.26 -11.16 -10.44
C GLU A 39 6.32 -10.57 -9.51
N GLU A 40 6.78 -9.34 -9.77
CA GLU A 40 7.74 -8.62 -8.94
C GLU A 40 7.20 -8.41 -7.52
N ILE A 41 5.99 -7.86 -7.39
CA ILE A 41 5.35 -7.66 -6.08
C ILE A 41 5.15 -9.00 -5.37
N ALA A 42 4.69 -10.05 -6.08
CA ALA A 42 4.49 -11.37 -5.48
C ALA A 42 5.80 -11.96 -4.95
N ALA A 43 6.91 -11.81 -5.68
CA ALA A 43 8.22 -12.28 -5.27
C ALA A 43 8.73 -11.56 -4.01
N VAL A 44 8.59 -10.23 -3.96
CA VAL A 44 8.98 -9.44 -2.78
C VAL A 44 8.13 -9.83 -1.57
N LEU A 45 6.81 -9.89 -1.70
CA LEU A 45 5.92 -10.28 -0.61
C LEU A 45 6.19 -11.71 -0.12
N ALA A 46 6.49 -12.65 -1.04
CA ALA A 46 6.84 -14.01 -0.67
C ALA A 46 8.15 -14.06 0.14
N ASP A 47 9.13 -13.24 -0.20
CA ASP A 47 10.38 -13.16 0.55
C ASP A 47 10.18 -12.54 1.94
N GLU A 48 9.38 -11.48 2.05
CA GLU A 48 9.08 -10.83 3.33
C GLU A 48 8.25 -11.70 4.27
N LEU A 49 7.33 -12.50 3.73
CA LEU A 49 6.62 -13.54 4.49
C LEU A 49 7.55 -14.67 4.92
N ALA A 50 8.56 -15.02 4.11
CA ALA A 50 9.53 -16.05 4.44
C ALA A 50 10.59 -15.56 5.45
N SER A 51 10.94 -14.27 5.40
CA SER A 51 11.86 -13.60 6.34
C SER A 51 11.20 -13.36 7.69
N GLY A 52 9.87 -13.20 7.70
CA GLY A 52 9.07 -12.84 8.86
C GLY A 52 8.96 -11.35 9.10
N ALA A 53 9.27 -10.51 8.10
CA ALA A 53 9.02 -9.07 8.15
C ALA A 53 7.53 -8.75 7.96
N LEU A 54 6.81 -9.59 7.21
CA LEU A 54 5.36 -9.58 7.14
C LEU A 54 4.78 -10.68 8.00
N ASP A 55 3.73 -10.34 8.76
CA ASP A 55 2.98 -11.30 9.55
C ASP A 55 2.07 -12.14 8.64
N PRO A 56 2.20 -13.47 8.60
CA PRO A 56 1.29 -14.36 7.88
C PRO A 56 -0.18 -14.23 8.30
N ASP A 57 -0.45 -13.84 9.55
CA ASP A 57 -1.79 -13.82 10.13
C ASP A 57 -2.47 -12.43 10.03
N GLU A 58 -1.76 -11.39 9.57
CA GLU A 58 -2.34 -10.06 9.34
C GLU A 58 -3.38 -10.06 8.21
N ASP A 59 -4.51 -9.36 8.39
CA ASP A 59 -5.53 -9.22 7.35
C ASP A 59 -5.08 -8.30 6.21
N THR A 60 -4.87 -8.89 5.02
CA THR A 60 -4.39 -8.17 3.81
C THR A 60 -5.37 -8.20 2.65
N TRP A 61 -6.47 -8.93 2.82
CA TRP A 61 -7.53 -9.09 1.83
C TRP A 61 -8.88 -9.13 2.53
N PHE A 62 -9.82 -8.35 2.02
CA PHE A 62 -11.16 -8.16 2.57
C PHE A 62 -12.21 -8.54 1.52
N GLU A 63 -13.14 -9.42 1.85
CA GLU A 63 -14.18 -9.90 0.92
C GLU A 63 -15.19 -8.79 0.59
N ASP A 64 -15.63 -8.05 1.60
CA ASP A 64 -16.65 -6.99 1.48
C ASP A 64 -16.07 -5.63 1.07
N LEU A 65 -14.94 -5.65 0.35
CA LEU A 65 -14.28 -4.43 -0.11
C LEU A 65 -15.06 -3.81 -1.28
N THR A 66 -15.52 -2.58 -1.09
CA THR A 66 -16.25 -1.85 -2.13
C THR A 66 -15.47 -0.62 -2.58
N ARG A 67 -15.63 -0.24 -3.86
CA ARG A 67 -15.01 0.96 -4.42
C ARG A 67 -16.05 2.05 -4.59
N MET A 68 -15.71 3.26 -4.20
CA MET A 68 -16.47 4.48 -4.47
C MET A 68 -15.59 5.46 -5.24
N ALA A 69 -16.21 6.34 -6.04
CA ALA A 69 -15.52 7.43 -6.69
C ALA A 69 -15.93 8.73 -6.02
N LEU A 70 -14.95 9.55 -5.66
CA LEU A 70 -15.14 10.91 -5.19
C LEU A 70 -14.68 11.85 -6.31
N GLU A 71 -15.58 12.68 -6.80
CA GLU A 71 -15.29 13.71 -7.80
C GLU A 71 -15.48 15.08 -7.13
N LEU A 72 -14.45 15.92 -7.20
CA LEU A 72 -14.45 17.22 -6.55
C LEU A 72 -13.70 18.27 -7.38
N GLU A 73 -14.01 19.53 -7.15
CA GLU A 73 -13.31 20.67 -7.75
C GLU A 73 -12.49 21.36 -6.65
N LEU A 74 -11.16 21.22 -6.71
CA LEU A 74 -10.24 21.81 -5.76
C LEU A 74 -9.84 23.22 -6.17
N LYS A 75 -9.57 24.09 -5.21
CA LYS A 75 -8.97 25.41 -5.46
C LYS A 75 -7.47 25.32 -5.22
N ALA A 76 -6.68 25.66 -6.22
CA ALA A 76 -5.20 25.66 -6.15
C ALA A 76 -4.64 27.01 -6.60
N VAL A 77 -3.42 27.33 -6.18
CA VAL A 77 -2.74 28.58 -6.57
C VAL A 77 -1.89 28.34 -7.82
N GLN A 78 -2.04 29.19 -8.84
CA GLN A 78 -1.19 29.23 -10.03
C GLN A 78 -0.95 30.70 -10.41
N HIS A 79 0.33 31.12 -10.47
CA HIS A 79 0.71 32.49 -10.82
C HIS A 79 -0.10 33.58 -10.07
N ASP A 80 -0.15 33.48 -8.74
CA ASP A 80 -0.91 34.37 -7.84
C ASP A 80 -2.43 34.41 -8.07
N ARG A 81 -2.98 33.42 -8.78
CA ARG A 81 -4.42 33.28 -9.02
C ARG A 81 -4.93 31.97 -8.45
N LEU A 82 -6.13 31.99 -7.90
CA LEU A 82 -6.87 30.79 -7.54
C LEU A 82 -7.52 30.21 -8.80
N ILE A 83 -7.11 29.01 -9.16
CA ILE A 83 -7.71 28.22 -10.23
C ILE A 83 -8.50 27.06 -9.64
N ARG A 84 -9.40 26.50 -10.45
CA ARG A 84 -10.18 25.31 -10.08
C ARG A 84 -9.66 24.09 -10.81
N VAL A 85 -9.38 23.02 -10.08
CA VAL A 85 -8.75 21.80 -10.60
C VAL A 85 -9.69 20.63 -10.30
N PRO A 86 -10.25 19.97 -11.34
CA PRO A 86 -11.05 18.79 -11.13
C PRO A 86 -10.16 17.64 -10.65
N LEU A 87 -10.58 16.97 -9.59
CA LEU A 87 -9.89 15.83 -9.03
C LEU A 87 -10.90 14.69 -8.86
N ARG A 88 -10.52 13.49 -9.33
CA ARG A 88 -11.28 12.26 -9.11
C ARG A 88 -10.44 11.27 -8.32
N VAL A 89 -10.87 10.89 -7.14
CA VAL A 89 -10.18 9.99 -6.20
C VAL A 89 -10.97 8.68 -6.10
N SER A 90 -10.31 7.52 -6.19
CA SER A 90 -10.95 6.26 -5.79
C SER A 90 -10.84 6.08 -4.29
N LEU A 91 -11.99 5.85 -3.66
CA LEU A 91 -12.10 5.42 -2.28
C LEU A 91 -12.35 3.93 -2.25
N VAL A 92 -11.78 3.27 -1.26
CA VAL A 92 -11.96 1.86 -0.99
C VAL A 92 -12.52 1.73 0.41
N VAL A 93 -13.66 1.08 0.55
CA VAL A 93 -14.45 1.02 1.77
C VAL A 93 -14.62 -0.43 2.19
N ARG A 94 -14.35 -0.73 3.46
CA ARG A 94 -14.70 -2.02 4.09
C ARG A 94 -15.56 -1.78 5.34
N PRO A 95 -16.58 -2.61 5.59
CA PRO A 95 -17.27 -2.61 6.87
C PRO A 95 -16.35 -3.11 7.99
N LEU A 96 -16.58 -2.63 9.22
CA LEU A 96 -15.90 -3.05 10.45
C LEU A 96 -16.93 -3.63 11.43
N PRO A 97 -17.43 -4.86 11.18
CA PRO A 97 -18.52 -5.45 11.96
C PRO A 97 -18.19 -5.62 13.45
N GLU A 98 -16.92 -5.73 13.81
CA GLU A 98 -16.44 -5.81 15.19
C GLU A 98 -16.68 -4.52 16.00
N LEU A 99 -16.88 -3.39 15.34
CA LEU A 99 -17.22 -2.10 15.96
C LEU A 99 -18.73 -1.79 15.92
N GLY A 100 -19.50 -2.58 15.18
CA GLY A 100 -20.95 -2.43 14.98
C GLY A 100 -21.36 -2.44 13.51
N THR A 101 -22.66 -2.41 13.24
CA THR A 101 -23.23 -2.59 11.88
C THR A 101 -22.97 -1.42 10.92
N ASP A 102 -22.54 -0.27 11.44
CA ASP A 102 -22.47 0.98 10.68
C ASP A 102 -21.09 1.65 10.77
N HIS A 103 -20.06 0.87 11.07
CA HIS A 103 -18.68 1.34 11.08
C HIS A 103 -17.96 0.91 9.82
N PHE A 104 -17.18 1.82 9.24
CA PHE A 104 -16.43 1.58 8.02
C PHE A 104 -14.98 2.04 8.17
N GLU A 105 -14.06 1.31 7.57
CA GLU A 105 -12.72 1.82 7.25
C GLU A 105 -12.70 2.24 5.79
N VAL A 106 -12.22 3.45 5.55
CA VAL A 106 -12.11 4.05 4.22
C VAL A 106 -10.65 4.33 3.94
N ARG A 107 -10.19 3.92 2.77
CA ARG A 107 -8.85 4.17 2.26
C ARG A 107 -8.96 5.01 0.99
N ALA A 108 -8.16 6.05 0.89
CA ALA A 108 -7.91 6.79 -0.35
C ALA A 108 -6.49 6.44 -0.81
N PRO A 109 -6.29 5.35 -1.57
CA PRO A 109 -4.95 4.76 -1.73
C PRO A 109 -3.98 5.72 -2.42
N ARG A 110 -4.47 6.51 -3.38
CA ARG A 110 -3.66 7.51 -4.07
C ARG A 110 -3.16 8.63 -3.17
N LEU A 111 -3.90 8.93 -2.10
CA LEU A 111 -3.56 9.97 -1.13
C LEU A 111 -2.82 9.40 0.09
N GLY A 112 -2.68 8.07 0.18
CA GLY A 112 -2.10 7.43 1.37
C GLY A 112 -2.92 7.62 2.65
N GLN A 113 -4.18 8.05 2.54
CA GLN A 113 -5.03 8.32 3.70
C GLN A 113 -5.88 7.11 4.06
N VAL A 114 -6.05 6.88 5.36
CA VAL A 114 -6.92 5.86 5.95
C VAL A 114 -7.67 6.48 7.12
N PHE A 115 -8.98 6.29 7.18
CA PHE A 115 -9.79 6.76 8.30
C PHE A 115 -10.94 5.79 8.59
N ARG A 116 -11.53 5.94 9.77
CA ARG A 116 -12.73 5.21 10.18
C ARG A 116 -13.88 6.18 10.31
N ILE A 117 -15.09 5.73 9.98
CA ILE A 117 -16.29 6.56 10.00
C ILE A 117 -17.52 5.74 10.36
N VAL A 118 -18.48 6.40 11.01
CA VAL A 118 -19.81 5.86 11.29
C VAL A 118 -20.77 6.43 10.26
N GLY A 119 -21.69 5.63 9.75
CA GLY A 119 -22.65 6.06 8.73
C GLY A 119 -22.05 5.95 7.33
N ARG A 120 -22.66 5.12 6.48
CA ARG A 120 -22.22 4.97 5.08
C ARG A 120 -22.40 6.26 4.28
N GLU A 121 -23.43 7.03 4.60
CA GLU A 121 -23.78 8.32 4.03
C GLU A 121 -22.72 9.40 4.28
N ASP A 122 -21.97 9.30 5.38
CA ASP A 122 -20.99 10.29 5.79
C ASP A 122 -19.61 10.07 5.13
N ILE A 123 -19.40 8.92 4.48
CA ILE A 123 -18.13 8.56 3.81
C ILE A 123 -17.71 9.62 2.79
N LEU A 124 -18.60 10.01 1.87
CA LEU A 124 -18.26 10.95 0.81
C LEU A 124 -18.08 12.39 1.33
N PRO A 125 -18.99 12.94 2.15
CA PRO A 125 -18.80 14.27 2.74
C PRO A 125 -17.49 14.39 3.54
N TRP A 126 -17.17 13.38 4.36
CA TRP A 126 -15.94 13.42 5.15
C TRP A 126 -14.69 13.28 4.28
N ALA A 127 -14.71 12.40 3.28
CA ALA A 127 -13.61 12.27 2.33
C ALA A 127 -13.40 13.57 1.55
N GLU A 128 -14.45 14.27 1.15
CA GLU A 128 -14.36 15.58 0.47
C GLU A 128 -13.60 16.60 1.32
N GLU A 129 -13.93 16.70 2.60
CA GLU A 129 -13.27 17.63 3.52
C GLU A 129 -11.81 17.24 3.79
N LEU A 130 -11.50 15.94 3.91
CA LEU A 130 -10.12 15.47 4.03
C LEU A 130 -9.27 15.85 2.79
N VAL A 131 -9.80 15.64 1.60
CA VAL A 131 -9.10 15.97 0.35
C VAL A 131 -8.95 17.48 0.20
N ARG A 132 -9.99 18.27 0.54
CA ARG A 132 -9.90 19.73 0.53
C ARG A 132 -8.87 20.27 1.52
N GLY A 133 -8.82 19.68 2.71
CA GLY A 133 -7.85 20.05 3.74
C GLY A 133 -6.41 19.77 3.29
N GLU A 134 -6.15 18.60 2.70
CA GLU A 134 -4.84 18.21 2.18
C GLU A 134 -4.31 19.18 1.10
N PHE A 135 -5.19 19.65 0.22
CA PHE A 135 -4.80 20.50 -0.92
C PHE A 135 -5.15 21.99 -0.71
N HIS A 136 -5.41 22.42 0.52
CA HIS A 136 -5.85 23.79 0.77
C HIS A 136 -4.73 24.80 0.49
N LEU A 137 -4.94 25.65 -0.53
CA LEU A 137 -3.98 26.68 -0.97
C LEU A 137 -2.63 26.13 -1.46
N GLU A 138 -2.57 24.83 -1.74
CA GLU A 138 -1.41 24.21 -2.37
C GLU A 138 -1.22 24.77 -3.79
N PRO A 139 0.04 24.88 -4.26
CA PRO A 139 0.32 25.23 -5.64
C PRO A 139 -0.20 24.13 -6.57
N VAL A 140 -0.63 24.50 -7.79
CA VAL A 140 -1.19 23.54 -8.76
C VAL A 140 -0.23 22.37 -9.05
N GLU A 141 1.07 22.62 -8.99
CA GLU A 141 2.12 21.63 -9.19
C GLU A 141 2.02 20.47 -8.20
N ALA A 142 1.57 20.73 -6.96
CA ALA A 142 1.36 19.71 -5.93
C ALA A 142 0.15 18.81 -6.25
N LEU A 143 -0.81 19.28 -7.05
CA LEU A 143 -1.98 18.51 -7.46
C LEU A 143 -1.72 17.63 -8.70
N LEU A 144 -0.70 17.96 -9.52
CA LEU A 144 -0.39 17.24 -10.75
C LEU A 144 -0.20 15.71 -10.56
N PRO A 145 0.51 15.22 -9.52
CA PRO A 145 0.70 13.79 -9.29
C PRO A 145 -0.61 13.02 -9.00
N TYR A 146 -1.65 13.75 -8.60
CA TYR A 146 -2.95 13.22 -8.20
C TYR A 146 -4.01 13.39 -9.29
N GLN A 147 -3.70 14.06 -10.41
CA GLN A 147 -4.64 14.14 -11.52
C GLN A 147 -5.05 12.74 -12.01
N TYR A 148 -6.30 12.65 -12.47
CA TYR A 148 -6.93 11.38 -12.79
C TYR A 148 -6.10 10.59 -13.81
N ALA A 149 -5.61 9.43 -13.36
CA ALA A 149 -4.97 8.42 -14.19
C ALA A 149 -6.06 7.75 -15.05
N ARG A 150 -5.76 7.36 -16.31
CA ARG A 150 -6.73 6.79 -17.27
C ARG A 150 -7.70 5.79 -16.64
N GLY A 151 -7.21 4.98 -15.70
CA GLY A 151 -8.07 4.15 -14.87
C GLY A 151 -7.42 3.78 -13.54
N GLU A 152 -8.27 3.53 -12.56
CA GLU A 152 -7.90 2.97 -11.26
C GLU A 152 -8.73 1.71 -11.01
N ARG A 153 -8.11 0.68 -10.45
CA ARG A 153 -8.81 -0.58 -10.12
C ARG A 153 -8.18 -1.31 -8.96
N ILE A 154 -8.98 -2.18 -8.34
CA ILE A 154 -8.54 -3.10 -7.30
C ILE A 154 -8.52 -4.50 -7.89
N GLU A 155 -7.42 -5.22 -7.71
CA GLU A 155 -7.28 -6.62 -8.10
C GLU A 155 -6.82 -7.45 -6.91
N THR A 156 -7.07 -8.76 -6.96
CA THR A 156 -6.52 -9.70 -5.97
C THR A 156 -5.20 -10.27 -6.48
N LEU A 157 -4.19 -10.28 -5.60
CA LEU A 157 -2.94 -11.01 -5.77
C LEU A 157 -2.88 -12.17 -4.78
N GLU A 158 -2.55 -13.34 -5.29
CA GLU A 158 -2.31 -14.52 -4.48
C GLU A 158 -0.81 -14.79 -4.43
N VAL A 159 -0.27 -14.87 -3.22
CA VAL A 159 1.17 -15.04 -2.97
C VAL A 159 1.39 -16.38 -2.29
N THR A 160 2.23 -17.20 -2.89
CA THR A 160 2.65 -18.49 -2.32
C THR A 160 4.07 -18.37 -1.79
N TRP A 161 4.31 -18.82 -0.56
CA TRP A 161 5.64 -18.85 0.04
C TRP A 161 5.93 -20.16 0.78
N HIS A 162 7.22 -20.42 0.99
CA HIS A 162 7.72 -21.56 1.74
C HIS A 162 8.35 -21.04 3.05
N GLY A 163 7.92 -21.58 4.19
CA GLY A 163 8.35 -21.11 5.51
C GLY A 163 9.87 -21.13 5.70
N GLY A 164 10.42 -20.04 6.23
CA GLY A 164 11.85 -19.77 6.36
C GLY A 164 12.63 -20.60 7.38
N LYS A 165 12.29 -21.88 7.62
CA LYS A 165 13.12 -22.76 8.47
C LYS A 165 14.58 -22.80 7.97
N ALA A 166 14.78 -22.75 6.65
CA ALA A 166 16.11 -22.76 6.05
C ALA A 166 16.88 -21.43 6.20
N LYS A 167 16.23 -20.26 6.04
CA LYS A 167 16.88 -18.95 6.18
C LYS A 167 17.21 -18.62 7.64
N ARG A 168 16.32 -18.92 8.59
CA ARG A 168 16.60 -18.77 10.03
C ARG A 168 17.74 -19.68 10.49
N ALA A 169 17.78 -20.94 10.03
CA ALA A 169 18.90 -21.85 10.34
C ALA A 169 20.23 -21.34 9.76
N LYS A 170 20.23 -20.79 8.54
CA LYS A 170 21.43 -20.25 7.89
C LYS A 170 21.93 -18.95 8.52
N ALA A 171 21.02 -18.07 8.96
CA ALA A 171 21.35 -16.85 9.69
C ALA A 171 21.87 -17.14 11.10
N LYS A 172 21.27 -18.12 11.80
CA LYS A 172 21.76 -18.60 13.10
C LYS A 172 23.15 -19.25 12.99
N ALA A 173 23.33 -20.16 12.02
CA ALA A 173 24.62 -20.81 11.78
C ALA A 173 25.73 -19.85 11.31
N ARG A 174 25.37 -18.72 10.69
CA ARG A 174 26.33 -17.68 10.33
C ARG A 174 26.79 -16.87 11.54
N ARG A 175 25.86 -16.47 12.42
CA ARG A 175 26.20 -15.79 13.69
C ARG A 175 27.06 -16.68 14.59
N GLU A 176 26.69 -17.96 14.72
CA GLU A 176 27.46 -18.92 15.53
C GLU A 176 28.89 -19.17 14.97
N ARG A 177 29.13 -19.00 13.66
CA ARG A 177 30.47 -19.09 13.07
C ARG A 177 31.29 -17.81 13.23
N GLU A 178 30.64 -16.65 13.18
CA GLU A 178 31.28 -15.35 13.40
C GLU A 178 31.68 -15.18 14.88
N ASP A 179 30.91 -15.76 15.82
CA ASP A 179 31.22 -15.76 17.26
C ASP A 179 32.34 -16.76 17.66
N ASP A 180 32.55 -17.85 16.91
CA ASP A 180 33.59 -18.87 17.18
C ASP A 180 34.99 -18.45 16.70
N ASP A 181 35.08 -17.58 15.68
CA ASP A 181 36.36 -17.09 15.13
C ASP A 181 37.00 -15.96 15.99
N ASP A 182 36.28 -15.43 16.99
CA ASP A 182 36.73 -14.32 17.84
C ASP A 182 37.32 -14.77 19.20
N LEU A 183 37.55 -16.08 19.38
CA LEU A 183 38.21 -16.62 20.57
C LEU A 183 39.73 -16.46 20.48
N PRO A 184 40.40 -15.75 21.43
CA PRO A 184 41.85 -15.61 21.41
C PRO A 184 42.51 -16.98 21.60
N ARG A 185 43.36 -17.36 20.64
CA ARG A 185 44.20 -18.57 20.69
C ARG A 185 45.07 -18.50 21.94
N ARG A 186 44.62 -19.16 23.01
CA ARG A 186 45.36 -19.24 24.27
C ARG A 186 46.71 -19.90 24.01
N GLY A 187 47.76 -19.14 24.27
CA GLY A 187 49.16 -19.52 24.07
C GLY A 187 49.50 -20.83 24.76
N THR A 188 50.29 -21.62 24.05
CA THR A 188 50.94 -22.85 24.51
C THR A 188 51.87 -22.52 25.68
N PRO A 189 51.78 -23.18 26.85
CA PRO A 189 52.76 -22.98 27.90
C PRO A 189 54.03 -23.77 27.58
N LEU A 190 55.18 -23.10 27.75
CA LEU A 190 56.53 -23.70 27.80
C LEU A 190 56.85 -24.16 29.22
#